data_AF-A0A7C4X4Y4-F1
#
_entry.id   AF-A0A7C4X4Y4-F1
#
_cell.length_a   1.000
_cell.length_b   1.000
_cell.length_c   1.000
_cell.angle_alpha   90.00
_cell.angle_beta   90.00
_cell.angle_gamma   90.00
#
_symmetry.space_group_name_H-M   'P 1'
#
loop_
_entity.id
_entity.type
_entity.pdbx_description
1 polymer ?
#
loop_
_entity_poly.entity_id
_entity_poly.type
_entity_poly.pdbx_seq_one_letter_code
_entity_poly.pdbx_strand_id
1 'polypeptide(L)' 'DQEILIDGQIGRIRDVRVGPDGLVYIITDAVNGKLFRLEPVQ' A
#
# COMPACT_ATOMS: atom_id res chain seq x y z
N ASP A 1 13.40 10.76 11.70
CA ASP A 1 13.90 9.59 10.98
C ASP A 1 12.91 9.16 9.90
N GLN A 2 13.39 8.50 8.85
CA GLN A 2 12.57 8.02 7.73
C GLN A 2 12.72 6.50 7.67
N GLU A 3 11.60 5.79 7.42
CA GLU A 3 11.55 4.34 7.29
C GLU A 3 10.97 3.94 5.92
N ILE A 4 11.45 2.81 5.38
CA ILE A 4 10.92 2.21 4.14
C ILE A 4 10.17 0.93 4.51
N LEU A 5 8.87 0.91 4.29
CA LEU A 5 8.00 -0.20 4.72
C LEU A 5 7.85 -1.31 3.66
N ILE A 6 7.90 -0.98 2.36
CA ILE A 6 7.53 -1.89 1.27
C ILE A 6 8.54 -1.77 0.11
N ASP A 7 9.79 -2.11 0.39
CA ASP A 7 10.87 -2.00 -0.61
C ASP A 7 10.75 -3.09 -1.68
N GLY A 8 10.35 -2.70 -2.90
CA GLY A 8 10.30 -3.58 -4.06
C GLY A 8 9.25 -4.71 -4.05
N GLN A 9 8.41 -4.83 -3.00
CA GLN A 9 7.56 -6.02 -2.83
C GLN A 9 6.29 -6.04 -3.70
N ILE A 10 5.71 -4.87 -3.99
CA ILE A 10 4.37 -4.77 -4.61
C ILE A 10 4.35 -4.11 -5.99
N GLY A 11 5.52 -3.73 -6.52
CA GLY A 11 5.64 -3.03 -7.81
C GLY A 11 5.31 -1.54 -7.73
N ARG A 12 5.03 -0.92 -8.88
CA ARG A 12 4.77 0.53 -8.95
C ARG A 12 3.42 0.85 -8.29
N ILE A 13 3.44 1.81 -7.37
CA ILE A 13 2.25 2.30 -6.69
C ILE A 13 1.55 3.33 -7.59
N ARG A 14 0.24 3.17 -7.79
CA ARG A 14 -0.61 4.13 -8.50
C ARG A 14 -1.20 5.15 -7.54
N ASP A 15 -1.69 4.67 -6.40
CA ASP A 15 -2.35 5.53 -5.42
C ASP A 15 -2.32 4.94 -4.01
N VAL A 16 -2.44 5.82 -3.01
CA VAL A 16 -2.48 5.49 -1.59
C VAL A 16 -3.62 6.29 -0.93
N ARG A 17 -4.45 5.62 -0.12
CA ARG A 17 -5.56 6.23 0.61
C ARG A 17 -5.62 5.72 2.04
N VAL A 18 -6.07 6.58 2.95
CA VAL A 18 -6.48 6.18 4.30
C VAL A 18 -7.99 5.97 4.27
N GLY A 19 -8.43 4.79 4.66
CA GLY A 19 -9.85 4.44 4.73
C GLY A 19 -10.54 5.06 5.95
N PRO A 20 -11.89 5.05 6.00
CA PRO A 20 -12.64 5.49 7.18
C PRO A 20 -12.40 4.61 8.42
N ASP A 21 -11.82 3.42 8.23
CA ASP A 21 -11.35 2.50 9.26
C ASP A 21 -9.95 2.86 9.81
N GLY A 22 -9.30 3.89 9.26
CA GLY A 22 -7.96 4.31 9.64
C GLY A 22 -6.82 3.48 9.05
N LEU A 23 -7.13 2.50 8.18
CA LEU A 23 -6.12 1.66 7.54
C LEU A 23 -5.63 2.25 6.21
N VAL A 24 -4.44 1.84 5.79
CA VAL A 24 -3.83 2.31 4.53
C VAL A 24 -4.11 1.33 3.41
N TYR A 25 -4.68 1.84 2.33
CA TYR A 25 -5.02 1.10 1.11
C TYR A 25 -4.15 1.57 -0.05
N ILE A 26 -3.58 0.61 -0.78
CA ILE A 26 -2.63 0.87 -1.87
C ILE A 26 -3.12 0.15 -3.12
N ILE A 27 -3.12 0.84 -4.26
CA ILE A 27 -3.32 0.23 -5.57
C ILE A 27 -2.06 0.29 -6.41
N THR A 28 -1.82 -0.77 -7.19
CA THR A 28 -0.65 -0.85 -8.08
C THR A 28 -0.97 -0.42 -9.50
N ASP A 29 0.04 0.12 -10.17
CA ASP A 29 -0.01 0.52 -11.57
C ASP A 29 0.38 -0.65 -12.48
N ALA A 30 -0.57 -1.53 -12.77
CA ALA A 30 -0.40 -2.68 -13.66
C ALA A 30 -1.71 -3.04 -14.39
N VAL A 31 -1.60 -3.73 -15.52
CA VAL A 31 -2.77 -4.23 -16.29
C VAL A 31 -3.69 -5.09 -15.43
N ASN A 32 -3.12 -5.94 -14.57
CA ASN A 32 -3.84 -6.64 -13.52
C ASN A 32 -3.44 -6.05 -12.16
N GLY A 33 -3.82 -4.78 -11.96
CA GLY A 33 -3.55 -4.03 -10.73
C GLY A 33 -4.10 -4.76 -9.51
N LYS A 34 -3.42 -4.58 -8.36
CA LYS A 34 -3.79 -5.20 -7.10
C LYS A 34 -4.18 -4.12 -6.09
N LEU A 35 -5.14 -4.45 -5.23
CA LEU A 35 -5.47 -3.68 -4.04
C LEU A 35 -4.85 -4.37 -2.83
N PHE A 36 -4.04 -3.63 -2.07
CA PHE A 36 -3.47 -4.06 -0.81
C PHE A 36 -4.04 -3.23 0.33
N ARG A 37 -4.15 -3.85 1.51
CA ARG A 37 -4.45 -3.19 2.78
C ARG A 37 -3.27 -3.44 3.72
N LEU A 38 -2.73 -2.38 4.30
CA LEU A 38 -1.73 -2.49 5.37
C LEU A 38 -2.43 -2.61 6.71
N GLU A 39 -2.00 -3.59 7.49
CA GLU A 39 -2.46 -3.84 8.85
C GLU A 39 -1.27 -3.64 9.81
N PRO A 40 -1.50 -3.05 11.00
CA PRO A 40 -0.48 -3.01 12.03
C PRO A 40 -0.04 -4.42 12.41
N VAL A 41 1.26 -4.60 12.60
CA VAL A 41 1.79 -5.79 13.28
C VAL A 41 1.58 -5.64 14.80
N GLN A 42 1.44 -6.77 15.49
CA GLN A 42 1.24 -6.80 16.94
C GLN A 42 2.56 -6.69 17.71
#